data_AF-A0A1Y0RFP5-F1
#
_entry.id   AF-A0A1Y0RFP5-F1
#
_cell.length_a   1.000
_cell.length_b   1.000
_cell.length_c   1.000
_cell.angle_alpha   90.00
_cell.angle_beta   90.00
_cell.angle_gamma   90.00
#
_symmetry.space_group_name_H-M   'P 1'
#
loop_
_entity.id
_entity.type
_entity.pdbx_description
1 polymer ?
#
loop_
_entity_poly.entity_id
_entity_poly.type
_entity_poly.pdbx_seq_one_letter_code
_entity_poly.pdbx_strand_id
1 'polypeptide(L)'
;MAELHLSYVDNHQTVQANVGDTIVIQLPENASTGYQWDVLSFSQDLVTYEYQTNIESPPGNIGAGGSESIFRFRADAPGQSQVFLKLWRGHESDESVFKYSVTLNVS
;
A
#
# COMPACT_ATOMS: atom_id res chain seq x y z
N MET A 1 -19.63 -4.87 0.48
CA MET A 1 -18.34 -4.66 1.16
C MET A 1 -17.50 -5.88 0.90
N ALA A 2 -16.53 -5.74 0.01
CA ALA A 2 -15.53 -6.73 -0.32
C ALA A 2 -14.14 -6.24 0.14
N GLU A 3 -13.18 -7.17 0.20
CA GLU A 3 -11.77 -6.86 0.42
C GLU A 3 -11.01 -7.07 -0.90
N LEU A 4 -10.34 -6.02 -1.36
CA LEU A 4 -9.53 -5.99 -2.58
C LEU A 4 -8.06 -6.08 -2.17
N HIS A 5 -7.43 -7.19 -2.50
CA HIS A 5 -6.02 -7.42 -2.20
C HIS A 5 -5.16 -7.02 -3.38
N LEU A 6 -4.28 -6.05 -3.15
CA LEU A 6 -3.32 -5.53 -4.11
C LEU A 6 -1.92 -5.86 -3.63
N SER A 7 -1.02 -6.07 -4.59
CA SER A 7 0.35 -6.49 -4.35
C SER A 7 1.33 -5.62 -5.14
N TYR A 8 2.62 -5.90 -5.02
CA TYR A 8 3.65 -5.20 -5.78
C TYR A 8 3.40 -5.17 -7.31
N VAL A 9 2.77 -6.21 -7.88
CA VAL A 9 2.52 -6.28 -9.33
C VAL A 9 1.41 -5.33 -9.80
N ASP A 10 0.60 -4.82 -8.87
CA ASP A 10 -0.48 -3.87 -9.15
C ASP A 10 0.02 -2.42 -9.20
N ASN A 11 1.33 -2.21 -9.12
CA ASN A 11 1.91 -0.88 -9.26
C ASN A 11 1.51 -0.22 -10.58
N HIS A 12 1.06 1.03 -10.49
CA HIS A 12 0.52 1.86 -11.56
C HIS A 12 -0.81 1.36 -12.16
N GLN A 13 -1.46 0.36 -11.55
CA GLN A 13 -2.74 -0.14 -12.02
C GLN A 13 -3.91 0.72 -11.57
N THR A 14 -5.02 0.53 -12.27
CA THR A 14 -6.33 1.09 -11.91
C THR A 14 -7.23 -0.04 -11.42
N VAL A 15 -7.79 0.12 -10.22
CA VAL A 15 -8.59 -0.86 -9.50
C VAL A 15 -10.01 -0.32 -9.37
N GLN A 16 -10.99 -1.18 -9.65
CA GLN A 16 -12.40 -0.87 -9.47
C GLN A 16 -12.82 -1.27 -8.05
N ALA A 17 -13.47 -0.36 -7.34
CA ALA A 17 -13.96 -0.55 -5.98
C ALA A 17 -15.36 0.05 -5.85
N ASN A 18 -16.09 -0.37 -4.84
CA ASN A 18 -17.38 0.23 -4.48
C ASN A 18 -17.25 0.96 -3.14
N VAL A 19 -18.15 1.91 -2.90
CA VAL A 19 -18.27 2.52 -1.57
C VAL A 19 -18.46 1.44 -0.50
N GLY A 20 -17.64 1.50 0.55
CA GLY A 20 -17.59 0.54 1.65
C GLY A 20 -16.64 -0.65 1.42
N ASP A 21 -15.99 -0.76 0.27
CA ASP A 21 -14.95 -1.78 0.06
C ASP A 21 -13.67 -1.42 0.81
N THR A 22 -12.95 -2.45 1.24
CA THR A 22 -11.61 -2.33 1.84
C THR A 22 -10.57 -2.63 0.76
N ILE A 23 -9.57 -1.76 0.63
CA ILE A 23 -8.39 -1.96 -0.19
C ILE A 23 -7.23 -2.32 0.73
N VAL A 24 -6.64 -3.49 0.52
CA VAL A 24 -5.49 -4.01 1.27
C VAL A 24 -4.30 -4.08 0.33
N ILE A 25 -3.30 -3.25 0.56
CA ILE A 25 -2.08 -3.20 -0.25
C ILE A 25 -0.96 -3.90 0.53
N GLN A 26 -0.45 -5.01 -0.01
CA GLN A 26 0.61 -5.82 0.58
C GLN A 26 1.88 -5.69 -0.25
N LEU A 27 2.91 -5.07 0.33
CA LEU A 27 4.17 -4.81 -0.35
C LEU A 27 5.31 -5.56 0.34
N PRO A 28 6.19 -6.23 -0.43
CA PRO A 28 7.38 -6.84 0.12
C PRO A 28 8.30 -5.74 0.68
N GLU A 29 8.86 -6.03 1.84
CA GLU A 29 9.79 -5.18 2.56
C GLU A 29 10.97 -6.04 3.01
N ASN A 30 12.18 -5.49 2.99
CA ASN A 30 13.34 -6.17 3.56
C ASN A 30 13.88 -5.36 4.72
N ALA A 31 13.37 -5.64 5.93
CA ALA A 31 13.73 -4.93 7.16
C ALA A 31 15.25 -4.85 7.41
N SER A 32 16.04 -5.82 6.92
CA SER A 32 17.51 -5.81 7.09
C SER A 32 18.22 -4.67 6.35
N THR A 33 17.57 -4.07 5.35
CA THR A 33 18.14 -2.98 4.54
C THR A 33 17.89 -1.58 5.13
N GLY A 34 16.96 -1.46 6.08
CA GLY A 34 16.53 -0.18 6.67
C GLY A 34 15.59 0.65 5.79
N TYR A 35 15.14 0.12 4.65
CA TYR A 35 14.06 0.71 3.85
C TYR A 35 12.70 0.31 4.44
N GLN A 36 11.79 1.27 4.53
CA GLN A 36 10.44 1.08 5.05
C GLN A 36 9.41 1.69 4.10
N TRP A 37 8.24 1.05 4.02
CA TRP A 37 7.11 1.62 3.30
C TRP A 37 6.35 2.63 4.16
N ASP A 38 5.93 3.74 3.56
CA ASP A 38 5.13 4.77 4.20
C ASP A 38 4.11 5.37 3.23
N VAL A 39 3.04 5.96 3.77
CA VAL A 39 2.01 6.63 2.99
C VAL A 39 2.52 7.98 2.53
N LEU A 40 2.61 8.19 1.22
CA LEU A 40 2.99 9.48 0.65
C LEU A 40 1.79 10.40 0.47
N SER A 41 0.72 9.91 -0.15
CA SER A 41 -0.52 10.69 -0.35
C SER A 41 -1.69 9.81 -0.79
N PHE A 42 -2.90 10.30 -0.52
CA PHE A 42 -4.18 9.75 -1.01
C PHE A 42 -5.27 10.82 -0.91
N SER A 43 -6.42 10.59 -1.56
CA SER A 43 -7.56 11.53 -1.49
C SER A 43 -8.37 11.29 -0.23
N GLN A 44 -8.12 12.08 0.82
CA GLN A 44 -8.75 11.93 2.13
C GLN A 44 -10.29 12.09 2.12
N ASP A 45 -10.85 12.80 1.13
CA ASP A 45 -12.29 12.98 0.99
C ASP A 45 -13.01 11.75 0.39
N LEU A 46 -12.27 10.83 -0.23
CA LEU A 46 -12.80 9.66 -0.92
C LEU A 46 -12.44 8.33 -0.23
N VAL A 47 -11.30 8.31 0.45
CA VAL A 47 -10.69 7.11 1.02
C VAL A 47 -10.14 7.43 2.41
N THR A 48 -10.50 6.63 3.40
CA THR A 48 -9.87 6.65 4.73
C THR A 48 -8.73 5.66 4.79
N TYR A 49 -7.57 6.11 5.27
CA TYR A 49 -6.50 5.21 5.70
C TYR A 49 -6.81 4.67 7.10
N GLU A 50 -6.89 3.35 7.25
CA GLU A 50 -7.28 2.71 8.52
C GLU A 50 -6.04 2.39 9.37
N TYR A 51 -5.09 1.63 8.84
CA TYR A 51 -3.85 1.27 9.52
C TYR A 51 -2.77 0.71 8.57
N GLN A 52 -1.55 0.66 9.09
CA GLN A 52 -0.42 -0.11 8.56
C GLN A 52 0.01 -1.15 9.59
N THR A 53 0.38 -2.34 9.12
CA THR A 53 1.05 -3.35 9.93
C THR A 53 2.18 -4.00 9.15
N ASN A 54 3.23 -4.42 9.87
CA ASN A 54 4.35 -5.15 9.29
C ASN A 54 4.29 -6.59 9.81
N ILE A 55 4.33 -7.56 8.91
CA ILE A 55 4.34 -8.99 9.26
C ILE A 55 5.67 -9.58 8.86
N GLU A 56 6.33 -10.29 9.78
CA GLU A 56 7.51 -11.09 9.46
C GLU A 56 7.08 -12.37 8.74
N SER A 57 7.74 -12.71 7.64
CA SER A 57 7.51 -14.00 6.98
C SER A 57 7.82 -15.15 7.95
N PRO A 58 7.00 -16.23 7.99
CA PRO A 58 7.24 -17.35 8.89
C PRO A 58 8.63 -17.97 8.69
N PRO A 59 9.33 -18.36 9.76
CA PRO A 59 10.61 -19.05 9.64
C PRO A 59 10.38 -20.44 9.02
N GLY A 60 10.75 -20.60 7.75
CA GLY A 60 10.57 -21.89 7.06
C GLY A 60 10.86 -21.85 5.56
N ASN A 61 10.74 -20.69 4.92
CA ASN A 61 11.19 -20.49 3.55
C ASN A 61 12.63 -19.99 3.56
N ILE A 62 13.58 -20.92 3.40
CA ILE A 62 15.01 -20.59 3.19
C ILE A 62 15.09 -19.76 1.89
N GLY A 63 15.23 -18.44 2.03
CA GLY A 63 15.19 -17.47 0.93
C GLY A 63 14.12 -16.36 1.06
N ALA A 64 13.13 -16.51 1.94
CA ALA A 64 12.07 -15.52 2.18
C ALA A 64 12.37 -14.60 3.38
N GLY A 65 13.60 -14.07 3.46
CA GLY A 65 14.00 -13.12 4.50
C GLY A 65 13.40 -11.72 4.34
N GLY A 66 12.12 -11.62 3.95
CA GLY A 66 11.40 -10.38 3.78
C GLY A 66 10.29 -10.23 4.83
N SER A 67 10.10 -9.01 5.33
CA SER A 67 8.87 -8.59 5.98
C SER A 67 7.86 -8.16 4.90
N GLU A 68 6.60 -8.05 5.27
CA GLU A 68 5.57 -7.47 4.40
C GLU A 68 4.95 -6.27 5.10
N SER A 69 4.84 -5.16 4.38
CA SER A 69 4.07 -4.00 4.81
C SER A 69 2.66 -4.11 4.25
N ILE A 70 1.66 -4.07 5.13
CA ILE A 70 0.24 -4.12 4.78
C ILE A 70 -0.40 -2.79 5.12
N PHE A 71 -1.00 -2.15 4.12
CA PHE A 71 -1.77 -0.91 4.26
C PHE A 71 -3.24 -1.18 4.01
N ARG A 72 -4.10 -0.74 4.93
CA ARG A 72 -5.56 -0.88 4.81
C ARG A 72 -6.21 0.48 4.59
N PHE A 73 -6.99 0.57 3.52
CA PHE A 73 -7.78 1.73 3.15
C PHE A 73 -9.24 1.34 3.01
N ARG A 74 -10.16 2.25 3.32
CA ARG A 74 -11.59 2.07 3.11
C ARG A 74 -12.10 3.12 2.13
N ALA A 75 -12.84 2.69 1.11
CA ALA A 75 -13.50 3.59 0.18
C ALA A 75 -14.78 4.16 0.83
N ASP A 76 -14.82 5.47 1.08
CA ASP A 76 -15.93 6.12 1.79
C ASP A 76 -16.88 6.87 0.85
N ALA A 77 -16.39 7.33 -0.31
CA ALA A 77 -17.20 8.08 -1.28
C ALA A 77 -16.83 7.74 -2.73
N PRO A 78 -17.79 7.86 -3.67
CA PRO A 78 -17.54 7.59 -5.08
C PRO A 78 -16.64 8.67 -5.69
N GLY A 79 -15.81 8.26 -6.64
CA GLY A 79 -14.83 9.14 -7.30
C GLY A 79 -13.56 8.39 -7.65
N GLN A 80 -12.57 9.14 -8.16
CA GLN A 80 -11.25 8.61 -8.44
C GLN A 80 -10.27 9.10 -7.38
N SER A 81 -9.63 8.17 -6.67
CA SER A 81 -8.55 8.46 -5.73
C SER A 81 -7.26 7.81 -6.18
N GLN A 82 -6.14 8.51 -6.04
CA GLN A 82 -4.83 7.94 -6.30
C GLN A 82 -4.08 7.77 -4.98
N VAL A 83 -3.69 6.52 -4.68
CA VAL A 83 -2.91 6.18 -3.49
C VAL A 83 -1.44 6.10 -3.91
N PHE A 84 -0.58 6.79 -3.16
CA PHE A 84 0.87 6.74 -3.33
C PHE A 84 1.52 6.26 -2.04
N LEU A 85 2.39 5.26 -2.16
CA LEU A 85 3.25 4.76 -1.10
C LEU A 85 4.70 4.96 -1.52
N LYS A 86 5.58 5.26 -0.56
CA LYS A 86 7.02 5.43 -0.79
C LYS A 86 7.82 4.40 -0.02
N LEU A 87 8.86 3.84 -0.64
CA LEU A 87 9.86 3.03 0.01
C LEU A 87 11.09 3.89 0.25
N TRP A 88 11.33 4.24 1.50
CA TRP A 88 12.33 5.24 1.87
C TRP A 88 13.10 4.83 3.12
N ARG A 89 14.27 5.42 3.27
CA ARG A 89 15.06 5.44 4.48
C ARG A 89 14.96 6.85 5.05
N GLY A 90 14.62 7.03 6.33
CA GLY A 90 14.15 8.31 6.93
C GLY A 90 15.02 9.59 6.81
N HIS A 91 16.09 9.58 6.01
CA HIS A 91 16.90 10.74 5.62
C HIS A 91 16.95 10.99 4.09
N GLU A 92 16.27 10.18 3.28
CA GLU A 92 16.17 10.34 1.84
C GLU A 92 15.10 11.39 1.46
N SER A 93 15.33 12.13 0.38
CA SER A 93 14.33 13.04 -0.18
C SER A 93 13.28 12.26 -0.98
N ASP A 94 12.01 12.66 -0.86
CA ASP A 94 10.87 12.05 -1.55
C ASP A 94 10.97 12.08 -3.09
N GLU A 95 11.90 12.85 -3.66
CA GLU A 95 12.13 12.91 -5.10
C GLU A 95 12.86 11.68 -5.65
N SER A 96 13.67 11.00 -4.83
CA SER A 96 14.57 9.92 -5.28
C SER A 96 14.17 8.54 -4.77
N VAL A 97 13.07 8.44 -4.00
CA VAL A 97 12.60 7.19 -3.41
C VAL A 97 11.73 6.40 -4.38
N PHE A 98 11.73 5.08 -4.25
CA PHE A 98 10.83 4.23 -5.03
C PHE A 98 9.38 4.50 -4.60
N LYS A 99 8.47 4.60 -5.58
CA LYS A 99 7.06 4.89 -5.34
C LYS A 99 6.19 3.78 -5.92
N TYR A 100 5.26 3.32 -5.11
CA TYR A 100 4.14 2.51 -5.54
C TYR A 100 2.92 3.42 -5.70
N SER A 101 2.15 3.23 -6.76
CA SER A 101 0.87 3.93 -6.92
C SER A 101 -0.23 3.04 -7.44
N VAL A 102 -1.46 3.29 -7.00
CA VAL A 102 -2.68 2.71 -7.56
C VAL A 102 -3.77 3.75 -7.70
N THR A 103 -4.54 3.65 -8.76
CA THR A 103 -5.73 4.47 -8.98
C THR A 103 -6.96 3.66 -8.58
N LEU A 104 -7.71 4.14 -7.58
CA LEU A 104 -8.96 3.57 -7.14
C LEU A 104 -10.10 4.31 -7.84
N ASN A 105 -10.86 3.60 -8.66
CA ASN A 105 -12.13 4.07 -9.20
C ASN A 105 -13.24 3.53 -8.30
N VAL A 106 -13.82 4.42 -7.49
CA VAL A 106 -14.90 4.08 -6.56
C VAL A 106 -16.24 4.45 -7.17
N SER A 107 -17.14 3.48 -7.31
CA SER A 107 -18.53 3.68 -7.78
C SER A 107 -19.58 3.43 -6.72
#